data_AF-A0A485AAH6-F1
#
_entry.id   AF-A0A485AAH6-F1
#
_cell.length_a   1.000
_cell.length_b   1.000
_cell.length_c   1.000
_cell.angle_alpha   90.00
_cell.angle_beta   90.00
_cell.angle_gamma   90.00
#
_symmetry.space_group_name_H-M   'P 1'
#
loop_
_entity.id
_entity.type
_entity.pdbx_description
1 polymer ?
#
loop_
_entity_poly.entity_id
_entity_poly.type
_entity_poly.pdbx_seq_one_letter_code
_entity_poly.pdbx_strand_id
1 'polypeptide(L)' 'MEKAKDMYQRKVRFPEDVRLAIERNGEDECRQFNTELIYQLRKAYGLEGEKSEQA' A
#
# COMPACT_ATOMS: atom_id res chain seq x y z
N MET A 1 5.29 14.77 -4.19
CA MET A 1 4.32 13.77 -4.66
C MET A 1 4.42 13.78 -6.16
N GLU A 2 4.95 12.73 -6.79
CA GLU A 2 4.51 12.40 -8.16
C GLU A 2 2.98 12.54 -8.17
N LYS A 3 2.42 13.15 -9.21
CA LYS A 3 0.96 13.26 -9.27
C LYS A 3 0.45 11.83 -9.20
N ALA A 4 -0.61 11.56 -8.42
CA ALA A 4 -1.19 10.22 -8.35
C ALA A 4 -1.53 9.60 -9.74
N LYS A 5 -1.55 10.46 -10.78
CA LYS A 5 -1.71 10.12 -12.20
C LYS A 5 -0.48 9.47 -12.84
N ASP A 6 0.72 9.71 -12.31
CA ASP A 6 2.00 9.23 -12.87
C ASP A 6 2.43 7.90 -12.21
N MET A 7 1.79 7.51 -11.10
CA MET A 7 2.10 6.27 -10.39
C MET A 7 1.82 5.03 -11.27
N TYR A 8 2.82 4.16 -11.37
CA TYR A 8 2.68 2.87 -12.06
C TYR A 8 1.55 2.02 -11.46
N GLN A 9 0.58 1.64 -12.30
CA GLN A 9 -0.54 0.79 -11.91
C GLN A 9 -0.31 -0.65 -12.33
N ARG A 10 -0.43 -1.58 -11.38
CA ARG A 10 -0.37 -3.02 -11.63
C ARG A 10 -1.55 -3.72 -10.98
N LYS A 11 -2.24 -4.57 -11.74
CA LYS A 11 -3.26 -5.47 -11.19
C LYS A 11 -2.58 -6.63 -10.48
N VAL A 12 -2.90 -6.83 -9.21
CA VAL A 12 -2.41 -7.94 -8.38
C VAL A 12 -3.60 -8.79 -7.96
N ARG A 13 -3.46 -10.11 -8.01
CA ARG A 13 -4.47 -11.05 -7.50
C ARG A 13 -4.08 -11.43 -6.08
N PHE A 14 -5.06 -11.37 -5.18
CA PHE A 14 -4.88 -11.73 -3.78
C PHE A 14 -5.73 -12.97 -3.46
N PRO A 15 -5.17 -13.92 -2.67
CA PRO A 15 -5.99 -14.84 -1.89
C PRO A 15 -6.99 -14.07 -1.00
N GLU A 16 -8.14 -14.67 -0.73
CA GLU A 16 -9.25 -14.00 -0.03
C GLU A 16 -8.87 -13.59 1.41
N ASP A 17 -8.18 -14.46 2.12
CA ASP A 17 -7.64 -14.23 3.46
C ASP A 17 -6.71 -13.02 3.50
N VAL A 18 -5.81 -12.92 2.51
CA VAL A 18 -4.88 -11.78 2.39
C VAL A 18 -5.63 -10.48 2.12
N ARG A 19 -6.61 -10.50 1.21
CA ARG A 19 -7.44 -9.30 0.93
C ARG A 19 -8.17 -8.83 2.18
N LEU A 20 -8.80 -9.75 2.91
CA LEU A 20 -9.54 -9.43 4.13
C LEU A 20 -8.64 -8.88 5.24
N ALA A 21 -7.42 -9.42 5.38
CA ALA A 21 -6.45 -8.90 6.34
C ALA A 21 -6.08 -7.44 6.05
N ILE A 22 -5.85 -7.09 4.78
CA ILE A 22 -5.53 -5.71 4.38
C ILE A 22 -6.72 -4.78 4.61
N GLU A 23 -7.95 -5.20 4.30
CA GLU A 23 -9.15 -4.40 4.54
C GLU A 23 -9.34 -4.10 6.02
N ARG A 24 -9.26 -5.11 6.89
CA ARG A 24 -9.43 -4.94 8.34
C ARG A 24 -8.37 -4.02 8.94
N ASN A 25 -7.10 -4.21 8.58
CA ASN A 25 -6.02 -3.34 9.04
C ASN A 25 -6.24 -1.90 8.57
N GLY A 26 -6.72 -1.72 7.33
CA GLY A 26 -7.04 -0.41 6.79
C GLY A 26 -8.17 0.27 7.57
N GLU A 27 -9.23 -0.47 7.91
CA GLU A 27 -10.33 0.04 8.74
C GLU A 27 -9.85 0.47 10.14
N ASP A 28 -9.05 -0.35 10.80
CA ASP A 28 -8.50 -0.07 12.13
C ASP A 28 -7.60 1.19 12.15
N GLU A 29 -6.86 1.41 11.06
CA GLU A 29 -5.92 2.54 10.90
C GLU A 29 -6.55 3.75 10.18
N CYS A 30 -7.85 3.72 9.88
CA CYS A 30 -8.57 4.73 9.08
C CYS A 30 -7.93 5.00 7.70
N ARG A 31 -7.41 3.96 7.04
CA ARG A 31 -6.75 4.01 5.73
C ARG A 31 -7.55 3.27 4.66
N GLN A 32 -7.48 3.80 3.44
CA GLN A 32 -7.98 3.08 2.27
C GLN A 32 -7.10 1.87 1.97
N PHE A 33 -7.69 0.83 1.36
CA PHE A 33 -7.01 -0.42 1.00
C PHE A 33 -5.65 -0.21 0.31
N ASN A 34 -5.59 0.66 -0.71
CA ASN A 34 -4.34 0.93 -1.43
C ASN A 34 -3.28 1.60 -0.54
N THR A 35 -3.69 2.51 0.33
CA THR A 35 -2.78 3.17 1.28
C THR A 35 -2.20 2.15 2.24
N GLU A 36 -3.03 1.27 2.77
CA GLU A 36 -2.60 0.23 3.70
C GLU A 36 -1.72 -0.81 3.00
N LEU A 37 -2.09 -1.23 1.80
CA LEU A 37 -1.26 -2.11 0.97
C LEU A 37 0.13 -1.51 0.73
N ILE A 38 0.21 -0.24 0.32
CA ILE A 38 1.48 0.44 0.09
C ILE A 38 2.28 0.54 1.39
N TYR A 39 1.63 0.90 2.50
CA TYR A 39 2.27 0.99 3.81
C TYR A 39 2.89 -0.34 4.24
N GLN A 40 2.12 -1.43 4.20
CA GLN A 40 2.59 -2.77 4.58
C GLN A 40 3.71 -3.26 3.66
N LEU A 41 3.63 -2.99 2.35
CA LEU A 41 4.71 -3.30 1.42
C LEU A 41 5.99 -2.52 1.75
N ARG A 42 5.90 -1.21 1.97
CA ARG A 42 7.07 -0.41 2.37
C ARG A 42 7.69 -0.94 3.65
N LYS A 43 6.87 -1.27 4.64
CA LYS A 43 7.31 -1.87 5.90
C LYS A 43 8.03 -3.20 5.68
N ALA A 44 7.47 -4.10 4.87
CA ALA A 44 8.08 -5.40 4.57
C ALA A 44 9.43 -5.27 3.85
N TYR A 45 9.59 -4.25 3.01
CA TYR A 45 10.86 -3.95 2.33
C TYR A 45 11.81 -3.03 3.11
N GLY A 46 11.46 -2.63 4.35
CA GLY A 46 12.30 -1.76 5.18
C GLY A 46 12.34 -0.30 4.72
N LEU A 47 11.38 0.15 3.91
CA LEU A 47 11.28 1.50 3.35
C LEU A 47 10.49 2.47 4.26
N GLU A 48 10.50 2.24 5.58
CA GLU A 48 9.85 3.11 6.56
C GLU A 48 10.71 4.37 6.76
N GLY A 49 10.13 5.55 6.53
CA GLY A 49 10.82 6.84 6.70
C GLY A 49 11.59 7.34 5.47
N GLU A 50 11.85 6.48 4.47
CA GLU A 50 12.26 6.94 3.15
C GLU A 50 11.08 7.71 2.53
N LYS A 51 11.22 9.00 2.24
CA LYS A 51 10.29 9.65 1.31
C LYS A 51 10.50 8.99 -0.05
N SER A 52 9.43 8.78 -0.81
CA SER A 52 9.54 8.42 -2.23
C SER A 52 10.24 9.57 -2.96
N GLU A 53 11.58 9.65 -2.88
CA GLU A 53 12.43 10.60 -3.59
C GLU A 53 12.99 9.99 -4.88
N GLN A 54 12.52 8.80 -5.26
CA GLN A 54 12.88 8.15 -6.51
C GLN A 54 11.64 7.62 -7.23
N ALA A 55 11.06 8.48 -8.07
CA ALA A 55 10.63 8.22 -9.45
C ALA A 55 10.09 9.54 -10.02
#